data_AF-A0A2K8WTP6-F1
#
_entry.id   AF-A0A2K8WTP6-F1
#
_cell.length_a   1.000
_cell.length_b   1.000
_cell.length_c   1.000
_cell.angle_alpha   90.00
_cell.angle_beta   90.00
_cell.angle_gamma   90.00
#
_symmetry.space_group_name_H-M   'P 1'
#
loop_
_entity.id
_entity.type
_entity.pdbx_description
1 polymer ?
#
loop_
_entity_poly.entity_id
_entity_poly.type
_entity_poly.pdbx_seq_one_letter_code
_entity_poly.pdbx_strand_id
1 'polypeptide(L)'
;MFLTSLDKSTNSTLQKIIDEIEEKSPGLSVVAASPCCYSFTQTLATVKISESRRLTVLEEIILRAGLELNPTPTEAELGKVLGLDNLFINSVTAKLKNLEMLENTEDLTIKLTTIGKQFYQKGYIPQKAKTEEIYSIFNPLTGNITFSISPYEKKKTEDINNLFEFIIAEPKTIDLSALSLIDIQDLTRESGLTLHIPENDKFISSFTFDTDSEIINDVIYVLFIYDIIENNYSFIVKNNTKLLTNFSNLLTSLYLDDKIDIEKLFKLSSKELDSKKRNIIEQKNQEVEERLNQIRNQVVAFAKNSRENPSVKEKVSLKNPYNIVLLRDRFIRQVFLDTLKSAQNYVIIYSPWISEKVIDNEFIQILKNLVKKDVSILIGHGISRYENQENREISPNLIAELQSIKTPEGLPGIQLVWLGNSHAKEVIVDGKIHLCGSHNWLSYRGDKFPRGETVYKVTIPDQVKQAYNYYAEKFTNHTNEKWKYAIEKKDLALAVDILCIWDTLHIEENIIIEKIAQANYVALIPYWLKLIRKKLRLKSIRLESLCLNNTFLLISSFGEVNKNHNLVKEEYSLLLNSIPSHKRKELIIKLAEN
;
A
#
# COMPACT_ATOMS: atom_id res chain seq x y z
N MET A 1 -3.08 -9.09 27.49
CA MET A 1 -4.13 -9.14 28.54
C MET A 1 -5.23 -8.22 28.07
N PHE A 2 -6.24 -8.75 27.37
CA PHE A 2 -7.24 -7.94 26.68
C PHE A 2 -8.65 -8.47 26.97
N LEU A 3 -9.60 -7.53 26.91
CA LEU A 3 -11.06 -7.68 26.87
C LEU A 3 -11.75 -7.62 28.23
N THR A 4 -12.12 -6.41 28.60
CA THR A 4 -13.16 -6.15 29.60
C THR A 4 -14.48 -6.76 29.12
N SER A 5 -14.86 -7.88 29.73
CA SER A 5 -16.18 -8.52 29.78
C SER A 5 -17.08 -8.38 28.54
N LEU A 6 -16.89 -9.26 27.55
CA LEU A 6 -17.88 -9.58 26.51
C LEU A 6 -17.78 -11.09 26.19
N ASP A 7 -18.87 -11.63 25.63
CA ASP A 7 -19.08 -13.05 25.39
C ASP A 7 -17.91 -13.74 24.63
N LYS A 8 -17.65 -15.02 24.92
CA LYS A 8 -16.46 -15.74 24.41
C LYS A 8 -16.41 -15.82 22.88
N SER A 9 -17.57 -15.86 22.22
CA SER A 9 -17.70 -15.87 20.75
C SER A 9 -17.25 -14.54 20.13
N THR A 10 -17.68 -13.41 20.70
CA THR A 10 -17.32 -12.04 20.29
C THR A 10 -15.83 -11.78 20.45
N ASN A 11 -15.23 -12.29 21.53
CA ASN A 11 -13.79 -12.23 21.80
C ASN A 11 -12.96 -12.90 20.69
N SER A 12 -13.35 -14.09 20.26
CA SER A 12 -12.63 -14.83 19.20
C SER A 12 -12.70 -14.16 17.83
N THR A 13 -13.82 -13.49 17.50
CA THR A 13 -13.99 -12.78 16.23
C THR A 13 -13.18 -11.49 16.23
N LEU A 14 -13.23 -10.75 17.34
CA LEU A 14 -12.47 -9.51 17.48
C LEU A 14 -10.96 -9.76 17.43
N GLN A 15 -10.48 -10.83 18.08
CA GLN A 15 -9.06 -11.21 18.02
C GLN A 15 -8.62 -11.52 16.59
N LYS A 16 -9.42 -12.29 15.82
CA LYS A 16 -9.12 -12.56 14.40
C LYS A 16 -9.03 -11.29 13.56
N ILE A 17 -9.91 -10.31 13.81
CA ILE A 17 -9.89 -9.02 13.11
C ILE A 17 -8.62 -8.23 13.44
N ILE A 18 -8.21 -8.24 14.71
CA ILE A 18 -6.97 -7.59 15.18
C ILE A 18 -5.77 -8.23 14.49
N ASP A 19 -5.64 -9.56 14.57
CA ASP A 19 -4.54 -10.31 13.98
C ASP A 19 -4.45 -10.04 12.48
N GLU A 20 -5.58 -10.05 11.77
CA GLU A 20 -5.66 -9.75 10.34
C GLU A 20 -5.15 -8.35 10.01
N ILE A 21 -5.50 -7.34 10.83
CA ILE A 21 -5.07 -5.95 10.61
C ILE A 21 -3.57 -5.82 10.85
N GLU A 22 -3.06 -6.36 11.95
CA GLU A 22 -1.65 -6.24 12.31
C GLU A 22 -0.73 -7.07 11.41
N GLU A 23 -1.17 -8.24 10.93
CA GLU A 23 -0.46 -9.08 9.97
C GLU A 23 -0.41 -8.43 8.58
N LYS A 24 -1.55 -7.95 8.07
CA LYS A 24 -1.61 -7.28 6.76
C LYS A 24 -0.98 -5.89 6.78
N SER A 25 -0.87 -5.27 7.96
CA SER A 25 -0.38 -3.91 8.11
C SER A 25 0.65 -3.77 9.23
N PRO A 26 1.92 -4.13 8.96
CA PRO A 26 3.01 -4.00 9.92
C PRO A 26 3.29 -2.56 10.39
N GLY A 27 2.65 -1.52 9.85
CA GLY A 27 2.73 -0.14 10.36
C GLY A 27 1.61 0.24 11.34
N LEU A 28 0.50 -0.49 11.32
CA LEU A 28 -0.68 -0.24 12.14
C LEU A 28 -0.66 -1.16 13.36
N SER A 29 -1.07 -0.63 14.51
CA SER A 29 -1.26 -1.43 15.71
C SER A 29 -2.58 -1.09 16.35
N VAL A 30 -3.31 -2.13 16.74
CA VAL A 30 -4.59 -1.96 17.43
C VAL A 30 -4.29 -1.63 18.89
N VAL A 31 -4.60 -0.39 19.27
CA VAL A 31 -4.37 0.11 20.62
C VAL A 31 -5.51 -0.33 21.55
N ALA A 32 -6.72 -0.31 21.00
CA ALA A 32 -7.95 -0.68 21.66
C ALA A 32 -8.96 -1.17 20.64
N ALA A 33 -9.86 -2.04 21.06
CA ALA A 33 -10.96 -2.50 20.23
C ALA A 33 -12.17 -2.80 21.12
N SER A 34 -13.36 -2.48 20.61
CA SER A 34 -14.62 -2.68 21.32
C SER A 34 -15.72 -3.03 20.32
N PRO A 35 -16.56 -4.04 20.59
CA PRO A 35 -17.81 -4.19 19.87
C PRO A 35 -18.78 -3.10 20.34
N CYS A 36 -19.51 -2.51 19.40
CA CYS A 36 -20.54 -1.52 19.69
C CYS A 36 -21.83 -1.90 18.97
N CYS A 37 -22.95 -1.59 19.61
CA CYS A 37 -24.24 -1.59 18.95
C CYS A 37 -24.36 -0.29 18.14
N TYR A 38 -24.70 -0.41 16.86
CA TYR A 38 -24.98 0.72 15.99
C TYR A 38 -26.44 0.68 15.58
N SER A 39 -27.18 1.71 16.02
CA SER A 39 -28.61 1.85 15.72
C SER A 39 -28.84 2.72 14.49
N PHE A 40 -29.68 2.24 13.58
CA PHE A 40 -30.17 2.99 12.44
C PHE A 40 -31.65 2.73 12.23
N THR A 41 -32.29 3.52 11.37
CA THR A 41 -33.74 3.44 11.18
C THR A 41 -34.05 2.83 9.82
N GLN A 42 -35.03 1.93 9.79
CA GLN A 42 -35.57 1.34 8.57
C GLN A 42 -37.06 1.64 8.46
N THR A 43 -37.51 2.05 7.28
CA THR A 43 -38.93 2.34 7.00
C THR A 43 -39.33 1.65 5.71
N LEU A 44 -40.49 0.99 5.67
CA LEU A 44 -41.03 0.40 4.46
C LEU A 44 -41.52 1.51 3.53
N ALA A 45 -41.19 1.39 2.25
CA ALA A 45 -41.65 2.28 1.20
C ALA A 45 -42.26 1.45 0.07
N THR A 46 -43.45 1.85 -0.35
CA THR A 46 -44.13 1.27 -1.50
C THR A 46 -43.92 2.18 -2.70
N VAL A 47 -43.30 1.67 -3.76
CA VAL A 47 -43.07 2.42 -5.01
C VAL A 47 -43.93 1.87 -6.13
N LYS A 48 -44.52 2.76 -6.92
CA LYS A 48 -45.18 2.40 -8.18
C LYS A 48 -44.24 2.64 -9.33
N ILE A 49 -44.11 1.64 -10.19
CA ILE A 49 -43.22 1.62 -11.33
C ILE A 49 -44.07 1.57 -12.58
N SER A 50 -43.90 2.59 -13.41
CA SER A 50 -44.49 2.69 -14.74
C SER A 50 -43.43 2.34 -15.76
N GLU A 51 -43.71 1.37 -16.63
CA GLU A 51 -42.81 0.95 -17.70
C GLU A 51 -43.56 0.81 -19.01
N SER A 52 -42.88 1.08 -20.13
CA SER A 52 -43.36 0.69 -21.45
C SER A 52 -42.47 -0.39 -22.05
N ARG A 53 -43.00 -1.15 -23.00
CA ARG A 53 -42.20 -2.08 -23.81
C ARG A 53 -42.37 -1.79 -25.28
N ARG A 54 -41.45 -2.27 -26.10
CA ARG A 54 -41.61 -2.21 -27.55
C ARG A 54 -42.85 -2.99 -27.99
N LEU A 55 -43.47 -2.49 -29.05
CA LEU A 55 -44.51 -3.20 -29.77
C LEU A 55 -43.98 -4.53 -30.29
N THR A 56 -44.77 -5.59 -30.17
CA THR A 56 -44.51 -6.81 -30.94
C THR A 56 -44.88 -6.58 -32.41
N VAL A 57 -44.34 -7.39 -33.32
CA VAL A 57 -44.65 -7.30 -34.75
C VAL A 57 -46.16 -7.34 -35.00
N LEU A 58 -46.89 -8.22 -34.32
CA LEU A 58 -48.34 -8.33 -34.50
C LEU A 58 -49.10 -7.12 -33.94
N GLU A 59 -48.71 -6.61 -32.78
CA GLU A 59 -49.30 -5.38 -32.21
C GLU A 59 -49.04 -4.17 -33.13
N GLU A 60 -47.83 -4.06 -33.68
CA GLU A 60 -47.48 -3.01 -34.64
C GLU A 60 -48.30 -3.11 -35.92
N ILE A 61 -48.45 -4.31 -36.51
CA ILE A 61 -49.29 -4.54 -37.69
C ILE A 61 -50.74 -4.17 -37.42
N ILE A 62 -51.30 -4.56 -36.27
CA ILE A 62 -52.69 -4.25 -35.88
C ILE A 62 -52.88 -2.74 -35.72
N LEU A 63 -51.99 -2.06 -34.98
CA LEU A 63 -52.07 -0.62 -34.77
C LEU A 63 -51.89 0.14 -36.09
N ARG A 64 -50.98 -0.32 -36.94
CA ARG A 64 -50.75 0.26 -38.26
C ARG A 64 -51.95 0.08 -39.18
N ALA A 65 -52.56 -1.10 -39.20
CA ALA A 65 -53.76 -1.40 -39.97
C ALA A 65 -54.93 -0.49 -39.56
N GLY A 66 -55.09 -0.26 -38.25
CA GLY A 66 -56.11 0.63 -37.71
C GLY A 66 -55.89 2.12 -38.02
N LEU A 67 -54.65 2.50 -38.33
CA LEU A 67 -54.26 3.89 -38.59
C LEU A 67 -54.15 4.23 -40.09
N GLU A 68 -53.62 3.31 -40.90
CA GLU A 68 -53.24 3.56 -42.30
C GLU A 68 -54.25 3.02 -43.33
N LEU A 69 -55.05 2.00 -42.99
CA LEU A 69 -55.99 1.41 -43.94
C LEU A 69 -57.33 2.16 -43.94
N ASN A 70 -57.85 2.38 -45.15
CA ASN A 70 -59.15 3.01 -45.38
C ASN A 70 -59.94 2.22 -46.46
N PRO A 71 -61.11 1.62 -46.13
CA PRO A 71 -61.75 1.62 -44.81
C PRO A 71 -60.92 0.83 -43.77
N THR A 72 -61.07 1.21 -42.50
CA THR A 72 -60.41 0.55 -41.38
C THR A 72 -60.91 -0.90 -41.26
N PRO A 73 -60.04 -1.91 -41.17
CA PRO A 73 -60.47 -3.30 -41.14
C PRO A 73 -61.08 -3.70 -39.79
N THR A 74 -61.97 -4.69 -39.84
CA THR A 74 -62.42 -5.46 -38.68
C THR A 74 -61.38 -6.51 -38.26
N GLU A 75 -61.49 -7.01 -37.03
CA GLU A 75 -60.63 -8.10 -36.51
C GLU A 75 -60.59 -9.33 -37.45
N ALA A 76 -61.75 -9.73 -38.01
CA ALA A 76 -61.86 -10.87 -38.91
C ALA A 76 -61.27 -10.63 -40.31
N GLU A 77 -61.42 -9.42 -40.84
CA GLU A 77 -60.83 -9.05 -42.13
C GLU A 77 -59.31 -9.00 -42.05
N LEU A 78 -58.77 -8.43 -40.96
CA LEU A 78 -57.33 -8.39 -40.75
C LEU A 78 -56.74 -9.79 -40.58
N GLY A 79 -57.42 -10.68 -39.82
CA GLY A 79 -57.03 -12.09 -39.70
C GLY A 79 -56.94 -12.79 -41.06
N LYS A 80 -57.95 -12.60 -41.91
CA LYS A 80 -57.98 -13.16 -43.27
C LYS A 80 -56.85 -12.63 -44.15
N VAL A 81 -56.55 -11.33 -44.10
CA VAL A 81 -55.47 -10.71 -44.90
C VAL A 81 -54.10 -11.22 -44.48
N LEU A 82 -53.88 -11.40 -43.17
CA LEU A 82 -52.61 -11.90 -42.63
C LEU A 82 -52.46 -13.42 -42.71
N GLY A 83 -53.52 -14.15 -43.08
CA GLY A 83 -53.55 -15.62 -43.07
C GLY A 83 -53.44 -16.19 -41.65
N LEU A 84 -53.90 -15.46 -40.65
CA LEU A 84 -53.85 -15.83 -39.23
C LEU A 84 -55.24 -16.23 -38.73
N ASP A 85 -55.28 -17.15 -37.77
CA ASP A 85 -56.54 -17.49 -37.08
C ASP A 85 -57.03 -16.27 -36.28
N ASN A 86 -58.34 -15.98 -36.40
CA ASN A 86 -59.00 -14.86 -35.73
C ASN A 86 -58.80 -14.88 -34.21
N LEU A 87 -58.63 -16.05 -33.59
CA LEU A 87 -58.33 -16.16 -32.15
C LEU A 87 -57.06 -15.38 -31.75
N PHE A 88 -56.04 -15.34 -32.61
CA PHE A 88 -54.82 -14.57 -32.34
C PHE A 88 -55.06 -13.06 -32.43
N ILE A 89 -55.78 -12.60 -33.47
CA ILE A 89 -56.10 -11.18 -33.65
C ILE A 89 -56.96 -10.69 -32.48
N ASN A 90 -58.02 -11.42 -32.14
CA ASN A 90 -58.94 -11.08 -31.05
C ASN A 90 -58.22 -11.00 -29.69
N SER A 91 -57.29 -11.93 -29.43
CA SER A 91 -56.49 -11.93 -28.20
C SER A 91 -55.60 -10.68 -28.10
N VAL A 92 -54.93 -10.31 -29.20
CA VAL A 92 -54.07 -9.12 -29.22
C VAL A 92 -54.88 -7.83 -29.17
N THR A 93 -55.97 -7.70 -29.93
CA THR A 93 -56.82 -6.50 -29.88
C THR A 93 -57.50 -6.33 -28.53
N ALA A 94 -57.96 -7.40 -27.88
CA ALA A 94 -58.49 -7.35 -26.51
C ALA A 94 -57.44 -6.83 -25.51
N LYS A 95 -56.19 -7.28 -25.63
CA LYS A 95 -55.07 -6.76 -24.81
C LYS A 95 -54.80 -5.28 -25.09
N LEU A 96 -54.81 -4.85 -26.35
CA LEU A 96 -54.63 -3.44 -26.73
C LEU A 96 -55.79 -2.56 -26.24
N LYS A 97 -57.03 -3.02 -26.32
CA LYS A 97 -58.23 -2.36 -25.76
C LYS A 97 -58.13 -2.20 -24.25
N ASN A 98 -57.70 -3.25 -23.54
CA ASN A 98 -57.45 -3.21 -22.09
C ASN A 98 -56.32 -2.25 -21.67
N LEU A 99 -55.43 -1.88 -22.59
CA LEU A 99 -54.39 -0.88 -22.41
C LEU A 99 -54.79 0.48 -22.99
N GLU A 100 -56.06 0.65 -23.36
CA GLU A 100 -56.63 1.86 -23.97
C GLU A 100 -55.93 2.30 -25.26
N MET A 101 -55.24 1.38 -25.95
CA MET A 101 -54.59 1.65 -27.23
C MET A 101 -55.58 1.62 -28.40
N LEU A 102 -56.65 0.84 -28.28
CA LEU A 102 -57.73 0.71 -29.25
C LEU A 102 -59.08 1.09 -28.62
N GLU A 103 -59.99 1.61 -29.44
CA GLU A 103 -61.38 1.90 -29.07
C GLU A 103 -62.19 0.61 -28.93
N ASN A 104 -63.20 0.63 -28.05
CA ASN A 104 -64.20 -0.42 -27.94
C ASN A 104 -65.36 -0.11 -28.90
N THR A 105 -65.28 -0.61 -30.13
CA THR A 105 -66.35 -0.46 -31.13
C THR A 105 -67.22 -1.70 -31.21
N GLU A 106 -68.54 -1.52 -31.42
CA GLU A 106 -69.51 -2.62 -31.51
C GLU A 106 -69.32 -3.48 -32.77
N ASP A 107 -68.79 -2.87 -33.84
CA ASP A 107 -68.51 -3.50 -35.13
C ASP A 107 -67.14 -4.21 -35.20
N LEU A 108 -66.40 -4.27 -34.09
CA LEU A 108 -65.06 -4.84 -34.00
C LEU A 108 -64.03 -4.24 -34.99
N THR A 109 -64.25 -3.00 -35.42
CA THR A 109 -63.29 -2.25 -36.25
C THR A 109 -62.09 -1.80 -35.42
N ILE A 110 -60.89 -1.96 -35.97
CA ILE A 110 -59.64 -1.67 -35.25
C ILE A 110 -59.35 -0.17 -35.31
N LYS A 111 -59.86 0.62 -34.35
CA LYS A 111 -59.60 2.07 -34.27
C LYS A 111 -58.70 2.41 -33.10
N LEU A 112 -57.70 3.28 -33.32
CA LEU A 112 -56.77 3.71 -32.27
C LEU A 112 -57.33 4.90 -31.51
N THR A 113 -57.19 4.87 -30.18
CA THR A 113 -57.44 6.04 -29.32
C THR A 113 -56.36 7.10 -29.52
N THR A 114 -56.54 8.29 -28.94
CA THR A 114 -55.52 9.34 -28.91
C THR A 114 -54.23 8.87 -28.24
N ILE A 115 -54.33 8.11 -27.14
CA ILE A 115 -53.20 7.51 -26.41
C ILE A 115 -52.53 6.45 -27.29
N GLY A 116 -53.33 5.61 -27.94
CA GLY A 116 -52.87 4.59 -28.89
C GLY A 116 -51.99 5.16 -29.99
N LYS A 117 -52.40 6.28 -30.59
CA LYS A 117 -51.63 6.99 -31.63
C LYS A 117 -50.30 7.52 -31.11
N GLN A 118 -50.28 8.11 -29.91
CA GLN A 118 -49.06 8.67 -29.32
C GLN A 118 -48.02 7.59 -28.99
N PHE A 119 -48.44 6.48 -28.39
CA PHE A 119 -47.55 5.38 -28.05
C PHE A 119 -47.09 4.61 -29.30
N TYR A 120 -47.96 4.44 -30.29
CA TYR A 120 -47.59 3.87 -31.60
C TYR A 120 -46.47 4.68 -32.28
N GLN A 121 -46.58 6.01 -32.33
CA GLN A 121 -45.55 6.88 -32.90
C GLN A 121 -44.18 6.75 -32.21
N LYS A 122 -44.17 6.43 -30.91
CA LYS A 122 -42.95 6.18 -30.14
C LYS A 122 -42.42 4.75 -30.34
N GLY A 123 -43.22 3.82 -30.86
CA GLY A 123 -42.87 2.40 -31.01
C GLY A 123 -43.02 1.58 -29.72
N TYR A 124 -43.74 2.11 -28.72
CA TYR A 124 -43.90 1.49 -27.40
C TYR A 124 -45.38 1.26 -27.06
N ILE A 125 -45.62 0.45 -26.04
CA ILE A 125 -46.93 0.27 -25.41
C ILE A 125 -46.77 0.34 -23.88
N PRO A 126 -47.64 1.07 -23.17
CA PRO A 126 -47.56 1.13 -21.72
C PRO A 126 -47.88 -0.22 -21.11
N GLN A 127 -47.17 -0.56 -20.03
CA GLN A 127 -47.53 -1.68 -19.16
C GLN A 127 -48.33 -1.16 -17.97
N LYS A 128 -49.12 -2.05 -17.35
CA LYS A 128 -49.77 -1.72 -16.08
C LYS A 128 -48.69 -1.41 -15.04
N ALA A 129 -48.87 -0.31 -14.31
CA ALA A 129 -47.95 0.06 -13.26
C ALA A 129 -47.84 -1.07 -12.22
N LYS A 130 -46.60 -1.45 -11.90
CA LYS A 130 -46.29 -2.46 -10.90
C LYS A 130 -45.98 -1.78 -9.57
N THR A 131 -46.33 -2.44 -8.48
CA THR A 131 -45.98 -1.98 -7.14
C THR A 131 -44.86 -2.86 -6.62
N GLU A 132 -43.83 -2.24 -6.05
CA GLU A 132 -42.71 -2.92 -5.38
C GLU A 132 -42.56 -2.35 -3.97
N GLU A 133 -42.16 -3.21 -3.04
CA GLU A 133 -41.84 -2.84 -1.67
C GLU A 133 -40.32 -2.75 -1.52
N ILE A 134 -39.84 -1.64 -0.97
CA ILE A 134 -38.43 -1.40 -0.67
C ILE A 134 -38.29 -0.80 0.72
N TYR A 135 -37.09 -0.83 1.28
CA TYR A 135 -36.81 -0.35 2.62
C TYR A 135 -35.84 0.82 2.55
N SER A 136 -36.25 1.98 3.06
CA SER A 136 -35.34 3.10 3.30
C SER A 136 -34.55 2.87 4.57
N ILE A 137 -33.25 3.06 4.51
CA ILE A 137 -32.31 2.89 5.61
C ILE A 137 -31.68 4.25 5.87
N PHE A 138 -32.01 4.84 7.01
CA PHE A 138 -31.47 6.12 7.44
C PHE A 138 -30.33 5.94 8.42
N ASN A 139 -29.17 6.51 8.09
CA ASN A 139 -27.99 6.50 8.94
C ASN A 139 -27.94 7.79 9.79
N PRO A 140 -28.20 7.72 11.12
CA PRO A 140 -28.26 8.92 11.95
C PRO A 140 -26.91 9.62 12.16
N LEU A 141 -25.78 8.99 11.83
CA LEU A 141 -24.46 9.62 11.96
C LEU A 141 -24.08 10.45 10.73
N THR A 142 -24.35 9.92 9.52
CA THR A 142 -24.07 10.63 8.26
C THR A 142 -25.23 11.52 7.84
N GLY A 143 -26.45 11.14 8.17
CA GLY A 143 -27.69 11.73 7.64
C GLY A 143 -28.08 11.17 6.27
N ASN A 144 -27.39 10.14 5.78
CA ASN A 144 -27.66 9.58 4.46
C ASN A 144 -28.82 8.60 4.50
N ILE A 145 -29.55 8.52 3.40
CA ILE A 145 -30.57 7.50 3.13
C ILE A 145 -30.05 6.58 2.03
N THR A 146 -30.26 5.29 2.19
CA THR A 146 -30.09 4.30 1.13
C THR A 146 -31.32 3.41 1.04
N PHE A 147 -31.55 2.77 -0.10
CA PHE A 147 -32.66 1.84 -0.29
C PHE A 147 -32.19 0.39 -0.48
N SER A 148 -32.98 -0.56 0.01
CA SER A 148 -32.77 -2.00 -0.17
C SER A 148 -34.08 -2.67 -0.57
N ILE A 149 -33.99 -3.77 -1.33
CA ILE A 149 -35.15 -4.61 -1.67
C ILE A 149 -35.55 -5.50 -0.48
N SER A 150 -34.57 -5.91 0.32
CA SER A 150 -34.80 -6.79 1.47
C SER A 150 -34.64 -6.01 2.79
N PRO A 151 -35.46 -6.33 3.81
CA PRO A 151 -35.32 -5.71 5.12
C PRO A 151 -34.03 -6.18 5.78
N TYR A 152 -33.45 -5.33 6.62
CA TYR A 152 -32.41 -5.73 7.55
C TYR A 152 -32.99 -6.59 8.66
N GLU A 153 -32.29 -7.68 8.98
CA GLU A 153 -32.65 -8.57 10.08
C GLU A 153 -32.33 -7.93 11.43
N LYS A 154 -33.27 -8.01 12.37
CA LYS A 154 -33.06 -7.60 13.75
C LYS A 154 -32.11 -8.59 14.43
N LYS A 155 -30.96 -8.09 14.89
CA LYS A 155 -30.04 -8.88 15.72
C LYS A 155 -30.28 -8.58 17.19
N LYS A 156 -30.17 -9.61 18.03
CA LYS A 156 -30.13 -9.43 19.49
C LYS A 156 -28.77 -8.85 19.87
N THR A 157 -28.78 -7.69 20.52
CA THR A 157 -27.58 -6.99 21.00
C THR A 157 -27.66 -6.77 22.53
N GLU A 158 -28.19 -7.76 23.24
CA GLU A 158 -28.21 -7.75 24.71
C GLU A 158 -26.76 -7.59 25.22
N ASP A 159 -26.53 -6.65 26.13
CA ASP A 159 -25.24 -6.33 26.78
C ASP A 159 -24.13 -5.60 25.96
N ILE A 160 -24.45 -4.99 24.80
CA ILE A 160 -23.49 -4.16 24.03
C ILE A 160 -23.93 -2.69 24.05
N ASN A 161 -23.05 -1.80 24.51
CA ASN A 161 -23.31 -0.35 24.55
C ASN A 161 -23.52 0.23 23.15
N ASN A 162 -24.40 1.23 23.06
CA ASN A 162 -24.65 1.94 21.82
C ASN A 162 -23.50 2.89 21.49
N LEU A 163 -23.03 2.89 20.24
CA LEU A 163 -21.95 3.78 19.80
C LEU A 163 -22.29 5.26 20.05
N PHE A 164 -23.56 5.64 19.92
CA PHE A 164 -24.00 7.02 20.15
C PHE A 164 -23.80 7.50 21.60
N GLU A 165 -23.65 6.60 22.57
CA GLU A 165 -23.34 6.98 23.97
C GLU A 165 -21.92 7.54 24.17
N PHE A 166 -21.06 7.41 23.15
CA PHE A 166 -19.67 7.84 23.16
C PHE A 166 -19.40 8.98 22.17
N ILE A 167 -20.40 9.37 21.37
CA ILE A 167 -20.29 10.44 20.39
C ILE A 167 -20.90 11.71 20.98
N ILE A 168 -20.10 12.77 21.04
CA ILE A 168 -20.49 14.10 21.53
C ILE A 168 -21.07 14.92 20.37
N ALA A 169 -22.04 14.35 19.67
CA ALA A 169 -22.77 14.98 18.59
C ALA A 169 -24.19 14.45 18.57
N GLU A 170 -25.15 15.34 18.30
CA GLU A 170 -26.56 14.93 18.21
C GLU A 170 -26.78 14.04 16.97
N PRO A 171 -27.48 12.90 17.11
CA PRO A 171 -27.90 12.10 15.97
C PRO A 171 -28.73 12.96 15.01
N LYS A 172 -28.44 12.89 13.72
CA LYS A 172 -29.26 13.54 12.72
C LYS A 172 -30.64 12.89 12.69
N THR A 173 -31.66 13.70 12.46
CA THR A 173 -33.04 13.25 12.24
C THR A 173 -33.42 13.46 10.78
N ILE A 174 -34.41 12.70 10.32
CA ILE A 174 -34.94 12.87 8.97
C ILE A 174 -36.46 12.88 8.95
N ASP A 175 -37.01 13.73 8.11
CA ASP A 175 -38.41 13.73 7.74
C ASP A 175 -38.56 13.11 6.35
N LEU A 176 -38.98 11.84 6.29
CA LEU A 176 -39.18 11.13 5.02
C LEU A 176 -40.33 11.73 4.19
N SER A 177 -41.26 12.45 4.81
CA SER A 177 -42.37 13.10 4.10
C SER A 177 -41.93 14.32 3.28
N ALA A 178 -40.75 14.86 3.58
CA ALA A 178 -40.16 15.98 2.85
C ALA A 178 -39.45 15.56 1.54
N LEU A 179 -39.25 14.27 1.29
CA LEU A 179 -38.60 13.78 0.08
C LEU A 179 -39.49 13.99 -1.14
N SER A 180 -38.91 14.44 -2.24
CA SER A 180 -39.59 14.57 -3.52
C SER A 180 -39.50 13.27 -4.34
N LEU A 181 -40.33 13.14 -5.38
CA LEU A 181 -40.24 12.02 -6.31
C LEU A 181 -38.86 11.92 -6.97
N ILE A 182 -38.22 13.06 -7.25
CA ILE A 182 -36.88 13.11 -7.85
C ILE A 182 -35.85 12.54 -6.87
N ASP A 183 -35.95 12.91 -5.59
CA ASP A 183 -35.03 12.38 -4.56
C ASP A 183 -35.11 10.86 -4.47
N ILE A 184 -36.32 10.28 -4.51
CA ILE A 184 -36.51 8.82 -4.49
C ILE A 184 -35.92 8.17 -5.75
N GLN A 185 -36.13 8.77 -6.92
CA GLN A 185 -35.57 8.26 -8.17
C GLN A 185 -34.05 8.25 -8.17
N ASP A 186 -33.43 9.31 -7.65
CA ASP A 186 -31.97 9.42 -7.57
C ASP A 186 -31.39 8.51 -6.47
N LEU A 187 -31.96 8.52 -5.26
CA LEU A 187 -31.50 7.68 -4.14
C LEU A 187 -31.62 6.18 -4.44
N THR A 188 -32.69 5.75 -5.11
CA THR A 188 -32.82 4.33 -5.53
C THR A 188 -31.77 3.96 -6.58
N ARG A 189 -31.45 4.87 -7.52
CA ARG A 189 -30.40 4.67 -8.52
C ARG A 189 -29.01 4.60 -7.88
N GLU A 190 -28.71 5.52 -6.96
CA GLU A 190 -27.46 5.55 -6.18
C GLU A 190 -27.30 4.31 -5.29
N SER A 191 -28.40 3.77 -4.79
CA SER A 191 -28.43 2.51 -4.04
C SER A 191 -28.29 1.26 -4.93
N GLY A 192 -28.16 1.45 -6.25
CA GLY A 192 -28.00 0.36 -7.22
C GLY A 192 -29.28 -0.42 -7.52
N LEU A 193 -30.44 0.12 -7.17
CA LEU A 193 -31.73 -0.53 -7.44
C LEU A 193 -32.18 -0.24 -8.87
N THR A 194 -32.55 -1.28 -9.61
CA THR A 194 -32.97 -1.20 -11.03
C THR A 194 -34.46 -0.86 -11.18
N LEU A 195 -34.99 0.01 -10.32
CA LEU A 195 -36.41 0.36 -10.25
C LEU A 195 -36.76 1.60 -11.09
N HIS A 196 -35.78 2.46 -11.37
CA HIS A 196 -35.93 3.65 -12.21
C HIS A 196 -34.76 3.73 -13.23
N ILE A 197 -35.07 3.42 -14.49
CA ILE A 197 -34.15 3.40 -15.63
C ILE A 197 -34.82 4.16 -16.79
N PRO A 198 -34.66 5.49 -16.84
CA PRO A 198 -35.28 6.35 -17.86
C PRO A 198 -35.00 5.92 -19.30
N GLU A 199 -33.79 5.40 -19.56
CA GLU A 199 -33.35 4.97 -20.89
C GLU A 199 -34.17 3.77 -21.42
N ASN A 200 -34.71 2.97 -20.50
CA ASN A 200 -35.57 1.83 -20.81
C ASN A 200 -37.06 2.14 -20.60
N ASP A 201 -37.42 3.43 -20.51
CA ASP A 201 -38.78 3.91 -20.25
C ASP A 201 -39.39 3.31 -18.97
N LYS A 202 -38.57 3.05 -17.94
CA LYS A 202 -38.97 2.51 -16.64
C LYS A 202 -38.78 3.56 -15.55
N PHE A 203 -39.87 3.98 -14.91
CA PHE A 203 -39.84 5.07 -13.94
C PHE A 203 -40.61 4.71 -12.67
N ILE A 204 -40.06 5.06 -11.52
CA ILE A 204 -40.86 5.25 -10.32
C ILE A 204 -41.78 6.47 -10.54
N SER A 205 -43.09 6.25 -10.58
CA SER A 205 -44.10 7.27 -10.85
C SER A 205 -44.76 7.83 -9.59
N SER A 206 -44.75 7.08 -8.50
CA SER A 206 -45.15 7.55 -7.18
C SER A 206 -44.54 6.69 -6.09
N PHE A 207 -44.49 7.19 -4.85
CA PHE A 207 -44.04 6.44 -3.69
C PHE A 207 -44.86 6.84 -2.45
N THR A 208 -44.90 5.95 -1.47
CA THR A 208 -45.44 6.20 -0.14
C THR A 208 -44.57 5.52 0.89
N PHE A 209 -44.34 6.16 2.04
CA PHE A 209 -43.68 5.55 3.19
C PHE A 209 -44.73 5.11 4.21
N ASP A 210 -44.42 4.03 4.92
CA ASP A 210 -45.16 3.66 6.13
C ASP A 210 -44.93 4.70 7.23
N THR A 211 -45.94 4.87 8.08
CA THR A 211 -45.86 5.79 9.23
C THR A 211 -44.92 5.30 10.30
N ASP A 212 -44.76 3.99 10.41
CA ASP A 212 -43.95 3.36 11.44
C ASP A 212 -42.55 3.08 10.91
N SER A 213 -41.55 3.51 11.68
CA SER A 213 -40.15 3.25 11.38
C SER A 213 -39.56 2.33 12.44
N GLU A 214 -38.81 1.34 12.00
CA GLU A 214 -38.17 0.36 12.87
C GLU A 214 -36.75 0.80 13.21
N ILE A 215 -36.37 0.71 14.48
CA ILE A 215 -34.97 0.85 14.90
C ILE A 215 -34.30 -0.51 14.74
N ILE A 216 -33.27 -0.56 13.89
CA ILE A 216 -32.43 -1.73 13.67
C ILE A 216 -31.12 -1.53 14.43
N ASN A 217 -30.75 -2.55 15.21
CA ASN A 217 -29.49 -2.61 15.93
C ASN A 217 -28.58 -3.63 15.24
N ASP A 218 -27.39 -3.20 14.87
CA ASP A 218 -26.36 -4.08 14.32
C ASP A 218 -25.08 -4.01 15.17
N VAL A 219 -24.29 -5.09 15.13
CA VAL A 219 -23.02 -5.15 15.85
C VAL A 219 -21.89 -4.76 14.91
N ILE A 220 -21.13 -3.76 15.32
CA ILE A 220 -19.91 -3.34 14.65
C ILE A 220 -18.72 -3.50 15.58
N TYR A 221 -17.55 -3.72 15.00
CA TYR A 221 -16.28 -3.77 15.70
C TYR A 221 -15.55 -2.47 15.44
N VAL A 222 -15.37 -1.67 16.49
CA VAL A 222 -14.67 -0.39 16.44
C VAL A 222 -13.26 -0.60 16.99
N LEU A 223 -12.27 -0.37 16.14
CA LEU A 223 -10.85 -0.52 16.48
C LEU A 223 -10.17 0.84 16.46
N PHE A 224 -9.50 1.18 17.54
CA PHE A 224 -8.65 2.35 17.64
C PHE A 224 -7.22 1.97 17.29
N ILE A 225 -6.75 2.54 16.18
CA ILE A 225 -5.49 2.18 15.55
C ILE A 225 -4.49 3.28 15.82
N TYR A 226 -3.29 2.90 16.24
CA TYR A 226 -2.13 3.76 16.21
C TYR A 226 -1.33 3.45 14.95
N ASP A 227 -1.18 4.46 14.10
CA ASP A 227 -0.22 4.42 13.02
C ASP A 227 1.14 4.85 13.58
N ILE A 228 2.06 3.89 13.69
CA ILE A 228 3.40 4.13 14.23
C ILE A 228 4.20 5.08 13.36
N ILE A 229 3.89 5.07 12.07
CA ILE A 229 4.66 5.71 11.01
C ILE A 229 4.22 7.17 10.88
N GLU A 230 2.90 7.39 10.76
CA GLU A 230 2.32 8.74 10.73
C GLU A 230 2.23 9.37 12.13
N ASN A 231 2.50 8.57 13.18
CA ASN A 231 2.43 8.98 14.58
C ASN A 231 1.08 9.60 14.95
N ASN A 232 0.00 9.07 14.37
CA ASN A 232 -1.37 9.51 14.58
C ASN A 232 -2.26 8.34 14.99
N TYR A 233 -3.49 8.67 15.39
CA TYR A 233 -4.51 7.69 15.66
C TYR A 233 -5.63 7.78 14.65
N SER A 234 -6.25 6.64 14.36
CA SER A 234 -7.41 6.53 13.49
C SER A 234 -8.35 5.43 13.96
N PHE A 235 -9.52 5.35 13.35
CA PHE A 235 -10.49 4.30 13.58
C PHE A 235 -10.58 3.37 12.38
N ILE A 236 -10.68 2.08 12.64
CA ILE A 236 -11.15 1.08 11.69
C ILE A 236 -12.47 0.52 12.22
N VAL A 237 -13.51 0.51 11.39
CA VAL A 237 -14.79 -0.10 11.73
C VAL A 237 -15.09 -1.24 10.77
N LYS A 238 -15.39 -2.42 11.34
CA LYS A 238 -15.84 -3.58 10.58
C LYS A 238 -17.22 -4.05 11.02
N ASN A 239 -18.00 -4.55 10.08
CA ASN A 239 -19.13 -5.43 10.36
C ASN A 239 -18.69 -6.86 10.02
N ASN A 240 -18.45 -7.67 11.04
CA ASN A 240 -17.75 -8.95 10.90
C ASN A 240 -16.42 -8.77 10.15
N THR A 241 -16.28 -9.33 8.95
CA THR A 241 -15.07 -9.21 8.12
C THR A 241 -15.10 -8.02 7.16
N LYS A 242 -16.26 -7.39 6.94
CA LYS A 242 -16.43 -6.30 5.97
C LYS A 242 -15.96 -4.97 6.56
N LEU A 243 -14.99 -4.34 5.92
CA LEU A 243 -14.55 -2.99 6.24
C LEU A 243 -15.63 -1.96 5.86
N LEU A 244 -15.96 -1.07 6.80
CA LEU A 244 -16.85 0.05 6.59
C LEU A 244 -16.02 1.33 6.44
N THR A 245 -15.41 1.54 5.27
CA THR A 245 -14.43 2.62 5.03
C THR A 245 -14.99 4.01 5.34
N ASN A 246 -16.17 4.35 4.81
CA ASN A 246 -16.78 5.68 5.05
C ASN A 246 -17.03 5.92 6.55
N PHE A 247 -17.42 4.88 7.27
CA PHE A 247 -17.70 4.96 8.70
C PHE A 247 -16.41 5.07 9.53
N SER A 248 -15.36 4.36 9.12
CA SER A 248 -14.00 4.45 9.68
C SER A 248 -13.44 5.87 9.57
N ASN A 249 -13.56 6.47 8.38
CA ASN A 249 -13.12 7.84 8.11
C ASN A 249 -13.91 8.86 8.94
N LEU A 250 -15.23 8.65 9.07
CA LEU A 250 -16.10 9.53 9.86
C LEU A 250 -15.75 9.50 11.34
N LEU A 251 -15.59 8.32 11.95
CA LEU A 251 -15.16 8.24 13.36
C LEU A 251 -13.77 8.85 13.57
N THR A 252 -12.85 8.67 12.61
CA THR A 252 -11.54 9.32 12.66
C THR A 252 -11.68 10.85 12.65
N SER A 253 -12.52 11.40 11.78
CA SER A 253 -12.79 12.86 11.75
C SER A 253 -13.43 13.35 13.04
N LEU A 254 -14.42 12.63 13.58
CA LEU A 254 -15.06 12.99 14.84
C LEU A 254 -14.09 12.94 16.01
N TYR A 255 -13.16 11.99 16.02
CA TYR A 255 -12.10 11.94 17.01
C TYR A 255 -11.14 13.13 16.92
N LEU A 256 -10.71 13.50 15.71
CA LEU A 256 -9.84 14.67 15.50
C LEU A 256 -10.50 15.99 15.90
N ASP A 257 -11.84 16.04 15.87
CA ASP A 257 -12.66 17.15 16.35
C ASP A 257 -12.98 17.09 17.86
N ASP A 258 -12.38 16.15 18.61
CA ASP A 258 -12.66 15.89 20.03
C ASP A 258 -14.14 15.54 20.33
N LYS A 259 -14.86 14.95 19.36
CA LYS A 259 -16.29 14.56 19.48
C LYS A 259 -16.49 13.08 19.82
N ILE A 260 -15.43 12.35 20.18
CA ILE A 260 -15.52 10.96 20.63
C ILE A 260 -14.86 10.81 22.00
N ASP A 261 -15.62 10.32 22.97
CA ASP A 261 -15.10 9.95 24.29
C ASP A 261 -14.41 8.58 24.24
N ILE A 262 -13.11 8.60 23.91
CA ILE A 262 -12.27 7.40 23.81
C ILE A 262 -12.10 6.71 25.17
N GLU A 263 -11.99 7.50 26.25
CA GLU A 263 -11.79 6.93 27.59
C GLU A 263 -12.99 6.09 27.99
N LYS A 264 -14.20 6.57 27.71
CA LYS A 264 -15.45 5.83 27.96
C LYS A 264 -15.67 4.68 26.98
N LEU A 265 -15.37 4.89 25.68
CA LEU A 265 -15.56 3.88 24.62
C LEU A 265 -14.69 2.64 24.85
N PHE A 266 -13.42 2.84 25.23
CA PHE A 266 -12.46 1.74 25.39
C PHE A 266 -12.06 1.45 26.83
N LYS A 267 -12.56 2.21 27.80
CA LYS A 267 -12.17 2.12 29.22
C LYS A 267 -10.65 2.25 29.41
N LEU A 268 -10.06 3.22 28.71
CA LEU A 268 -8.61 3.49 28.71
C LEU A 268 -8.32 4.95 29.05
N SER A 269 -7.49 5.20 30.05
CA SER A 269 -7.03 6.55 30.36
C SER A 269 -5.97 7.05 29.36
N SER A 270 -5.86 8.37 29.22
CA SER A 270 -4.76 9.03 28.47
C SER A 270 -3.35 8.51 28.81
N LYS A 271 -3.05 8.28 30.10
CA LYS A 271 -1.76 7.73 30.54
C LYS A 271 -1.52 6.30 30.05
N GLU A 272 -2.56 5.47 30.02
CA GLU A 272 -2.47 4.10 29.50
C GLU A 272 -2.30 4.10 27.99
N LEU A 273 -2.91 5.05 27.29
CA LEU A 273 -2.76 5.24 25.85
C LEU A 273 -1.30 5.58 25.47
N ASP A 274 -0.69 6.53 26.19
CA ASP A 274 0.72 6.91 26.00
C ASP A 274 1.69 5.77 26.35
N SER A 275 1.37 4.98 27.36
CA SER A 275 2.12 3.78 27.72
C SER A 275 2.05 2.73 26.60
N LYS A 276 0.85 2.46 26.06
CA LYS A 276 0.63 1.53 24.95
C LYS A 276 1.35 1.97 23.69
N LYS A 277 1.27 3.27 23.34
CA LYS A 277 1.98 3.86 22.19
C LYS A 277 3.48 3.57 22.24
N ARG A 278 4.11 3.81 23.40
CA ARG A 278 5.55 3.54 23.59
C ARG A 278 5.87 2.05 23.41
N ASN A 279 5.10 1.17 24.05
CA ASN A 279 5.31 -0.27 23.93
C ASN A 279 5.16 -0.77 22.48
N ILE A 280 4.20 -0.23 21.72
CA ILE A 280 3.98 -0.57 20.32
C ILE A 280 5.17 -0.16 19.43
N ILE A 281 5.71 1.06 19.62
CA ILE A 281 6.90 1.54 18.89
C ILE A 281 8.12 0.67 19.20
N GLU A 282 8.26 0.27 20.47
CA GLU A 282 9.32 -0.61 20.96
C GLU A 282 9.22 -2.03 20.36
N GLN A 283 8.00 -2.57 20.21
CA GLN A 283 7.76 -3.90 19.60
C GLN A 283 8.03 -3.95 18.08
N LYS A 284 7.81 -2.86 17.33
CA LYS A 284 8.03 -2.91 15.86
C LYS A 284 9.47 -2.67 15.42
N ASN A 285 10.27 -2.04 16.28
CA ASN A 285 11.73 -1.99 16.14
C ASN A 285 12.42 -3.05 17.00
N GLN A 286 11.69 -4.10 17.41
CA GLN A 286 12.10 -5.01 18.47
C GLN A 286 13.50 -5.58 18.27
N GLU A 287 13.87 -6.04 17.08
CA GLU A 287 15.22 -6.58 16.85
C GLU A 287 16.33 -5.53 17.04
N VAL A 288 16.11 -4.29 16.56
CA VAL A 288 17.08 -3.19 16.71
C VAL A 288 17.12 -2.70 18.16
N GLU A 289 15.97 -2.53 18.82
CA GLU A 289 15.90 -2.09 20.22
C GLU A 289 16.39 -3.17 21.18
N GLU A 290 16.15 -4.45 20.92
CA GLU A 290 16.73 -5.56 21.68
C GLU A 290 18.26 -5.53 21.58
N ARG A 291 18.81 -5.36 20.37
CA ARG A 291 20.27 -5.20 20.16
C ARG A 291 20.80 -3.98 20.91
N LEU A 292 20.13 -2.84 20.85
CA LEU A 292 20.49 -1.63 21.58
C LEU A 292 20.40 -1.80 23.11
N ASN A 293 19.39 -2.52 23.60
CA ASN A 293 19.21 -2.81 25.02
C ASN A 293 20.30 -3.74 25.54
N GLN A 294 20.72 -4.74 24.76
CA GLN A 294 21.87 -5.57 25.09
C GLN A 294 23.15 -4.72 25.21
N ILE A 295 23.41 -3.83 24.25
CA ILE A 295 24.54 -2.89 24.29
C ILE A 295 24.46 -1.98 25.52
N ARG A 296 23.29 -1.38 25.81
CA ARG A 296 23.04 -0.56 27.00
C ARG A 296 23.36 -1.31 28.30
N ASN A 297 22.85 -2.52 28.44
CA ASN A 297 23.05 -3.35 29.63
C ASN A 297 24.53 -3.71 29.84
N GLN A 298 25.27 -4.00 28.76
CA GLN A 298 26.71 -4.27 28.85
C GLN A 298 27.50 -3.04 29.31
N VAL A 299 27.16 -1.84 28.84
CA VAL A 299 27.78 -0.59 29.29
C VAL A 299 27.52 -0.33 30.77
N VAL A 300 26.28 -0.54 31.23
CA VAL A 300 25.91 -0.36 32.64
C VAL A 300 26.63 -1.37 33.54
N ALA A 301 26.69 -2.64 33.14
CA ALA A 301 27.41 -3.68 33.87
C ALA A 301 28.91 -3.36 33.99
N PHE A 302 29.54 -2.93 32.89
CA PHE A 302 30.95 -2.52 32.88
C PHE A 302 31.19 -1.32 33.82
N ALA A 303 30.31 -0.32 33.81
CA ALA A 303 30.43 0.85 34.66
C ALA A 303 30.27 0.52 36.16
N LYS A 304 29.38 -0.43 36.52
CA LYS A 304 29.22 -0.91 37.90
C LYS A 304 30.46 -1.67 38.37
N ASN A 305 30.94 -2.64 37.60
CA ASN A 305 32.13 -3.44 37.93
C ASN A 305 33.39 -2.56 38.07
N SER A 306 33.50 -1.49 37.28
CA SER A 306 34.61 -0.52 37.34
C SER A 306 34.59 0.38 38.57
N ARG A 307 33.43 0.55 39.23
CA ARG A 307 33.31 1.29 40.51
C ARG A 307 33.64 0.41 41.71
N GLU A 308 33.39 -0.89 41.61
CA GLU A 308 33.60 -1.85 42.69
C GLU A 308 35.07 -2.35 42.78
N ASN A 309 35.85 -2.29 41.70
CA ASN A 309 37.28 -2.69 41.70
C ASN A 309 38.19 -1.70 40.92
N PRO A 310 38.70 -0.63 41.55
CA PRO A 310 39.48 0.43 40.88
C PRO A 310 40.84 -0.02 40.31
N SER A 311 41.44 -1.08 40.85
CA SER A 311 42.76 -1.61 40.50
C SER A 311 42.81 -2.38 39.16
N VAL A 312 41.65 -2.63 38.55
CA VAL A 312 41.51 -3.33 37.25
C VAL A 312 41.54 -2.35 36.06
N LYS A 313 41.41 -1.03 36.31
CA LYS A 313 41.34 0.04 35.28
C LYS A 313 42.52 0.08 34.31
N GLU A 314 43.74 -0.13 34.79
CA GLU A 314 44.94 -0.02 33.95
C GLU A 314 45.27 -1.30 33.16
N LYS A 315 44.97 -2.49 33.71
CA LYS A 315 45.32 -3.76 33.05
C LYS A 315 44.32 -4.19 31.98
N VAL A 316 43.05 -3.76 32.05
CA VAL A 316 41.99 -4.18 31.11
C VAL A 316 41.79 -3.20 29.95
N SER A 317 41.96 -1.88 30.16
CA SER A 317 41.74 -0.88 29.09
C SER A 317 42.81 -0.88 27.99
N LEU A 318 44.00 -1.42 28.27
CA LEU A 318 45.12 -1.49 27.31
C LEU A 318 45.18 -2.82 26.53
N LYS A 319 44.39 -3.85 26.89
CA LYS A 319 44.50 -5.20 26.30
C LYS A 319 43.26 -5.71 25.57
N ASN A 320 42.11 -5.05 25.65
CA ASN A 320 40.91 -5.49 24.93
C ASN A 320 40.58 -4.50 23.79
N PRO A 321 40.80 -4.88 22.50
CA PRO A 321 40.48 -4.03 21.35
C PRO A 321 38.97 -3.90 21.08
N TYR A 322 38.15 -4.70 21.78
CA TYR A 322 36.70 -4.75 21.65
C TYR A 322 36.05 -3.96 22.77
N ASN A 323 35.50 -2.79 22.45
CA ASN A 323 34.93 -1.86 23.42
C ASN A 323 33.57 -1.31 22.94
N ILE A 324 32.73 -0.95 23.91
CA ILE A 324 31.54 -0.11 23.71
C ILE A 324 31.84 1.24 24.34
N VAL A 325 31.78 2.31 23.54
CA VAL A 325 32.02 3.68 23.99
C VAL A 325 30.72 4.47 23.89
N LEU A 326 30.27 5.04 25.02
CA LEU A 326 29.11 5.93 25.08
C LEU A 326 29.52 7.36 24.69
N LEU A 327 28.86 7.90 23.67
CA LEU A 327 29.04 9.26 23.17
C LEU A 327 27.80 10.09 23.45
N ARG A 328 27.99 11.38 23.74
CA ARG A 328 26.92 12.34 24.01
C ARG A 328 27.09 13.62 23.21
N ASP A 329 25.97 14.13 22.71
CA ASP A 329 25.80 15.44 22.07
C ASP A 329 26.98 15.84 21.16
N ARG A 330 27.78 16.84 21.58
CA ARG A 330 28.83 17.49 20.78
C ARG A 330 29.91 16.54 20.25
N PHE A 331 30.12 15.40 20.91
CA PHE A 331 31.16 14.44 20.49
C PHE A 331 30.70 13.52 19.36
N ILE A 332 29.38 13.41 19.15
CA ILE A 332 28.81 12.46 18.19
C ILE A 332 29.23 12.79 16.76
N ARG A 333 29.08 14.06 16.35
CA ARG A 333 29.39 14.51 14.98
C ARG A 333 30.85 14.27 14.60
N GLN A 334 31.78 14.62 15.48
CA GLN A 334 33.21 14.44 15.24
C GLN A 334 33.56 12.95 15.13
N VAL A 335 33.10 12.11 16.06
CA VAL A 335 33.38 10.68 16.03
C VAL A 335 32.76 10.02 14.81
N PHE A 336 31.57 10.44 14.39
CA PHE A 336 30.93 9.99 13.15
C PHE A 336 31.81 10.30 11.93
N LEU A 337 32.26 11.54 11.78
CA LEU A 337 33.13 11.95 10.66
C LEU A 337 34.47 11.21 10.66
N ASP A 338 35.10 11.05 11.82
CA ASP A 338 36.37 10.34 11.93
C ASP A 338 36.21 8.85 11.62
N THR A 339 35.08 8.27 12.05
CA THR A 339 34.73 6.88 11.74
C THR A 339 34.50 6.69 10.24
N LEU A 340 33.79 7.60 9.58
CA LEU A 340 33.64 7.59 8.11
C LEU A 340 35.00 7.69 7.41
N LYS A 341 35.83 8.67 7.79
CA LYS A 341 37.16 8.89 7.19
C LYS A 341 38.10 7.68 7.34
N SER A 342 37.86 6.82 8.33
CA SER A 342 38.64 5.61 8.58
C SER A 342 38.26 4.41 7.71
N ALA A 343 37.14 4.48 6.98
CA ALA A 343 36.64 3.37 6.17
C ALA A 343 37.61 2.96 5.06
N GLN A 344 37.71 1.65 4.82
CA GLN A 344 38.63 1.04 3.87
C GLN A 344 37.94 0.23 2.77
N ASN A 345 36.78 -0.36 3.05
CA ASN A 345 36.07 -1.25 2.14
C ASN A 345 34.63 -0.78 1.87
N TYR A 346 33.85 -0.55 2.93
CA TYR A 346 32.47 -0.11 2.80
C TYR A 346 31.94 0.64 4.00
N VAL A 347 30.89 1.42 3.75
CA VAL A 347 30.07 2.09 4.77
C VAL A 347 28.60 1.79 4.48
N ILE A 348 27.86 1.37 5.51
CA ILE A 348 26.39 1.32 5.48
C ILE A 348 25.88 2.38 6.44
N ILE A 349 25.02 3.27 5.97
CA ILE A 349 24.34 4.29 6.78
C ILE A 349 22.84 4.03 6.64
N TYR A 350 22.16 3.86 7.77
CA TYR A 350 20.70 3.94 7.81
C TYR A 350 20.29 5.18 8.60
N SER A 351 19.55 6.08 7.94
CA SER A 351 18.99 7.27 8.58
C SER A 351 17.59 7.53 8.01
N PRO A 352 16.54 7.64 8.84
CA PRO A 352 15.17 7.72 8.33
C PRO A 352 14.95 8.95 7.44
N TRP A 353 15.65 10.05 7.76
CA TRP A 353 15.58 11.30 7.02
C TRP A 353 16.96 11.79 6.59
N ILE A 354 16.99 12.42 5.41
CA ILE A 354 18.17 13.00 4.79
C ILE A 354 17.91 14.48 4.50
N SER A 355 18.89 15.35 4.75
CA SER A 355 18.77 16.78 4.50
C SER A 355 20.08 17.41 4.03
N GLU A 356 19.99 18.30 3.04
CA GLU A 356 21.08 19.16 2.56
C GLU A 356 21.70 20.04 3.66
N LYS A 357 20.95 20.30 4.74
CA LYS A 357 21.49 21.06 5.89
C LYS A 357 22.58 20.31 6.64
N VAL A 358 22.63 18.98 6.51
CA VAL A 358 23.60 18.11 7.19
C VAL A 358 24.57 17.51 6.19
N ILE A 359 24.09 17.12 5.01
CA ILE A 359 24.92 16.73 3.88
C ILE A 359 25.36 18.00 3.14
N ASP A 360 26.28 18.72 3.78
CA ASP A 360 26.91 19.91 3.23
C ASP A 360 28.13 19.57 2.35
N ASN A 361 28.76 20.58 1.77
CA ASN A 361 29.92 20.42 0.90
C ASN A 361 31.09 19.69 1.59
N GLU A 362 31.29 19.88 2.90
CA GLU A 362 32.33 19.18 3.65
C GLU A 362 32.01 17.68 3.71
N PHE A 363 30.77 17.33 4.03
CA PHE A 363 30.33 15.94 4.05
C PHE A 363 30.45 15.29 2.66
N ILE A 364 30.00 15.96 1.60
CA ILE A 364 30.14 15.48 0.23
C ILE A 364 31.60 15.24 -0.13
N GLN A 365 32.52 16.13 0.27
CA GLN A 365 33.94 15.95 0.00
C GLN A 365 34.52 14.71 0.70
N ILE A 366 34.03 14.38 1.91
CA ILE A 366 34.39 13.14 2.60
C ILE A 366 33.92 11.93 1.79
N LEU A 367 32.67 11.92 1.33
CA LEU A 367 32.14 10.82 0.51
C LEU A 367 32.92 10.67 -0.81
N LYS A 368 33.22 11.77 -1.50
CA LYS A 368 34.06 11.77 -2.72
C LYS A 368 35.44 11.17 -2.47
N ASN A 369 36.07 11.53 -1.34
CA ASN A 369 37.39 11.01 -0.96
C ASN A 369 37.35 9.51 -0.64
N LEU A 370 36.27 9.02 -0.04
CA LEU A 370 36.08 7.60 0.26
C LEU A 370 35.87 6.79 -1.03
N VAL A 371 34.97 7.23 -1.91
CA VAL A 371 34.71 6.57 -3.19
C VAL A 371 35.95 6.55 -4.09
N LYS A 372 36.76 7.62 -4.08
CA LYS A 372 38.04 7.66 -4.81
C LYS A 372 39.04 6.59 -4.33
N LYS A 373 38.91 6.13 -3.09
CA LYS A 373 39.68 5.02 -2.49
C LYS A 373 38.96 3.67 -2.64
N ASP A 374 37.90 3.60 -3.44
CA ASP A 374 37.06 2.42 -3.66
C ASP A 374 36.21 1.94 -2.49
N VAL A 375 36.03 2.80 -1.49
CA VAL A 375 35.06 2.53 -0.41
C VAL A 375 33.65 2.65 -1.00
N SER A 376 32.90 1.56 -0.98
CA SER A 376 31.49 1.55 -1.40
C SER A 376 30.60 2.10 -0.27
N ILE A 377 29.58 2.89 -0.61
CA ILE A 377 28.70 3.52 0.39
C ILE A 377 27.24 3.18 0.10
N LEU A 378 26.60 2.47 1.03
CA LEU A 378 25.17 2.21 1.01
C LEU A 378 24.46 3.16 1.98
N ILE A 379 23.44 3.86 1.49
CA ILE A 379 22.60 4.74 2.29
C ILE A 379 21.16 4.25 2.20
N GLY A 380 20.66 3.71 3.31
CA GLY A 380 19.26 3.35 3.48
C GLY A 380 18.48 4.49 4.15
N HIS A 381 17.29 4.79 3.66
CA HIS A 381 16.41 5.80 4.24
C HIS A 381 14.92 5.44 4.18
N GLY A 382 14.09 6.32 4.73
CA GLY A 382 12.64 6.21 4.73
C GLY A 382 12.11 5.72 6.06
N ILE A 383 11.18 6.48 6.63
CA ILE A 383 10.42 6.08 7.81
C ILE A 383 9.03 5.57 7.42
N SER A 384 8.49 6.09 6.30
CA SER A 384 7.15 5.76 5.84
C SER A 384 6.99 4.28 5.44
N ARG A 385 5.74 3.80 5.44
CA ARG A 385 5.41 2.42 5.04
C ARG A 385 5.58 2.21 3.55
N TYR A 386 5.22 3.24 2.79
CA TYR A 386 5.31 3.28 1.34
C TYR A 386 6.07 4.53 0.94
N GLU A 387 6.87 4.41 -0.11
CA GLU A 387 7.72 5.50 -0.58
C GLU A 387 6.92 6.75 -0.95
N ASN A 388 5.72 6.57 -1.53
CA ASN A 388 4.80 7.66 -1.89
C ASN A 388 4.11 8.35 -0.70
N GLN A 389 4.32 7.88 0.52
CA GLN A 389 3.81 8.48 1.76
C GLN A 389 4.93 9.14 2.58
N GLU A 390 6.16 9.20 2.05
CA GLU A 390 7.24 9.88 2.74
C GLU A 390 7.02 11.40 2.71
N ASN A 391 6.82 11.99 3.89
CA ASN A 391 6.53 13.42 4.03
C ASN A 391 7.78 14.30 3.99
N ARG A 392 8.98 13.70 3.95
CA ARG A 392 10.26 14.38 3.83
C ARG A 392 11.02 13.90 2.60
N GLU A 393 10.71 14.54 1.49
CA GLU A 393 11.43 14.33 0.24
C GLU A 393 12.90 14.79 0.35
N ILE A 394 13.77 14.02 -0.27
CA ILE A 394 15.16 14.39 -0.45
C ILE A 394 15.24 15.31 -1.66
N SER A 395 15.92 16.44 -1.51
CA SER A 395 16.13 17.38 -2.62
C SER A 395 16.69 16.66 -3.85
N PRO A 396 16.08 16.85 -5.05
CA PRO A 396 16.58 16.26 -6.29
C PRO A 396 18.04 16.65 -6.59
N ASN A 397 18.47 17.85 -6.20
CA ASN A 397 19.85 18.31 -6.38
C ASN A 397 20.83 17.47 -5.55
N LEU A 398 20.46 17.18 -4.29
CA LEU A 398 21.26 16.33 -3.42
C LEU A 398 21.34 14.89 -3.95
N ILE A 399 20.22 14.35 -4.42
CA ILE A 399 20.18 13.02 -5.05
C ILE A 399 21.14 12.99 -6.25
N ALA A 400 21.03 13.96 -7.15
CA ALA A 400 21.89 14.07 -8.32
C ALA A 400 23.38 14.24 -7.94
N GLU A 401 23.68 15.04 -6.91
CA GLU A 401 25.04 15.23 -6.44
C GLU A 401 25.63 13.92 -5.88
N LEU A 402 24.88 13.18 -5.06
CA LEU A 402 25.31 11.88 -4.53
C LEU A 402 25.50 10.85 -5.65
N GLN A 403 24.56 10.77 -6.59
CA GLN A 403 24.61 9.86 -7.74
C GLN A 403 25.75 10.18 -8.72
N SER A 404 26.23 11.43 -8.76
CA SER A 404 27.37 11.85 -9.58
C SER A 404 28.71 11.31 -9.08
N ILE A 405 28.79 10.85 -7.83
CA ILE A 405 30.03 10.37 -7.22
C ILE A 405 30.32 8.95 -7.73
N LYS A 406 31.41 8.82 -8.51
CA LYS A 406 31.81 7.56 -9.15
C LYS A 406 33.17 7.06 -8.66
N THR A 407 33.36 5.73 -8.69
CA THR A 407 34.66 5.07 -8.46
C THR A 407 35.66 5.41 -9.58
N PRO A 408 36.96 5.09 -9.44
CA PRO A 408 37.94 5.23 -10.51
C PRO A 408 37.57 4.52 -11.81
N GLU A 409 36.88 3.37 -11.74
CA GLU A 409 36.35 2.63 -12.89
C GLU A 409 35.04 3.24 -13.47
N GLY A 410 34.53 4.32 -12.86
CA GLY A 410 33.32 5.00 -13.30
C GLY A 410 32.01 4.33 -12.84
N LEU A 411 32.06 3.46 -11.82
CA LEU A 411 30.87 2.84 -11.23
C LEU A 411 30.22 3.78 -10.21
N PRO A 412 28.90 3.70 -9.97
CA PRO A 412 28.25 4.37 -8.85
C PRO A 412 28.98 4.04 -7.53
N GLY A 413 29.48 5.07 -6.83
CA GLY A 413 30.17 4.87 -5.55
C GLY A 413 29.26 4.93 -4.33
N ILE A 414 28.07 5.49 -4.50
CA ILE A 414 27.06 5.66 -3.47
C ILE A 414 25.74 5.13 -4.01
N GLN A 415 25.10 4.24 -3.25
CA GLN A 415 23.77 3.74 -3.53
C GLN A 415 22.80 4.27 -2.47
N LEU A 416 21.90 5.14 -2.90
CA LEU A 416 20.83 5.69 -2.07
C LEU A 416 19.57 4.87 -2.30
N VAL A 417 19.05 4.25 -1.24
CA VAL A 417 17.96 3.27 -1.32
C VAL A 417 16.89 3.60 -0.29
N TRP A 418 15.64 3.71 -0.74
CA TRP A 418 14.50 3.75 0.15
C TRP A 418 14.22 2.33 0.67
N LEU A 419 14.46 2.11 1.97
CA LEU A 419 14.21 0.84 2.66
C LEU A 419 12.97 0.90 3.54
N GLY A 420 12.52 2.11 3.91
CA GLY A 420 11.26 2.35 4.61
C GLY A 420 11.15 1.71 6.00
N ASN A 421 10.00 1.94 6.63
CA ASN A 421 9.50 1.20 7.81
C ASN A 421 10.55 0.97 8.91
N SER A 422 11.36 1.98 9.23
CA SER A 422 12.30 1.91 10.35
C SER A 422 12.65 3.28 10.89
N HIS A 423 12.71 3.38 12.22
CA HIS A 423 13.19 4.57 12.91
C HIS A 423 14.65 4.40 13.38
N ALA A 424 15.33 3.33 12.98
CA ALA A 424 16.72 3.09 13.37
C ALA A 424 17.64 4.22 12.90
N LYS A 425 18.74 4.44 13.63
CA LYS A 425 19.83 5.33 13.19
C LYS A 425 21.14 4.61 13.42
N GLU A 426 21.68 4.01 12.37
CA GLU A 426 22.84 3.12 12.48
C GLU A 426 23.86 3.38 11.37
N VAL A 427 25.14 3.25 11.71
CA VAL A 427 26.26 3.35 10.77
C VAL A 427 27.18 2.17 11.01
N ILE A 428 27.51 1.45 9.95
CA ILE A 428 28.42 0.29 9.98
C ILE A 428 29.58 0.57 9.05
N VAL A 429 30.81 0.36 9.53
CA VAL A 429 32.03 0.57 8.74
C VAL A 429 32.88 -0.70 8.76
N ASP A 430 33.16 -1.23 7.57
CA ASP A 430 34.04 -2.37 7.30
C ASP A 430 33.77 -3.63 8.13
N GLY A 431 32.56 -3.80 8.67
CA GLY A 431 32.24 -4.88 9.61
C GLY A 431 33.01 -4.80 10.94
N LYS A 432 33.62 -3.65 11.25
CA LYS A 432 34.49 -3.43 12.42
C LYS A 432 33.93 -2.43 13.43
N ILE A 433 33.17 -1.44 12.95
CA ILE A 433 32.62 -0.38 13.80
C ILE A 433 31.13 -0.27 13.53
N HIS A 434 30.35 -0.23 14.60
CA HIS A 434 28.93 0.04 14.58
C HIS A 434 28.62 1.28 15.45
N LEU A 435 28.06 2.32 14.86
CA LEU A 435 27.52 3.48 15.58
C LEU A 435 26.00 3.37 15.61
N CYS A 436 25.40 3.38 16.80
CA CYS A 436 23.96 3.21 16.95
C CYS A 436 23.41 4.02 18.11
N GLY A 437 22.20 4.56 17.97
CA GLY A 437 21.57 5.37 19.02
C GLY A 437 20.44 6.25 18.52
N SER A 438 20.22 7.37 19.20
CA SER A 438 19.11 8.29 18.91
C SER A 438 19.41 9.32 17.81
N HIS A 439 20.68 9.51 17.47
CA HIS A 439 21.16 10.59 16.60
C HIS A 439 20.87 10.34 15.11
N ASN A 440 20.13 11.24 14.46
CA ASN A 440 19.87 11.16 13.01
C ASN A 440 21.09 11.63 12.19
N TRP A 441 21.85 10.68 11.66
CA TRP A 441 23.12 10.88 10.96
C TRP A 441 23.08 11.85 9.77
N LEU A 442 21.99 11.86 9.01
CA LEU A 442 21.89 12.59 7.73
C LEU A 442 20.90 13.76 7.76
N SER A 443 20.28 14.05 8.90
CA SER A 443 19.28 15.13 9.04
C SER A 443 19.37 15.92 10.34
N TYR A 444 20.25 15.53 11.27
CA TYR A 444 20.57 16.33 12.44
C TYR A 444 22.08 16.51 12.64
N ARG A 445 22.56 17.76 12.53
CA ARG A 445 23.99 18.10 12.64
C ARG A 445 24.53 18.11 14.07
N GLY A 446 23.65 18.19 15.08
CA GLY A 446 24.04 18.25 16.49
C GLY A 446 24.65 19.59 16.93
N ASP A 447 24.41 20.65 16.16
CA ASP A 447 24.93 22.02 16.35
C ASP A 447 23.95 22.98 17.03
N LYS A 448 22.74 22.51 17.34
CA LYS A 448 21.73 23.23 18.15
C LYS A 448 21.90 22.88 19.63
N PHE A 449 21.15 23.56 20.51
CA PHE A 449 21.13 23.25 21.95
C PHE A 449 21.08 21.73 22.21
N PRO A 450 21.88 21.22 23.18
CA PRO A 450 22.02 19.78 23.41
C PRO A 450 20.65 19.16 23.68
N ARG A 451 20.27 18.18 22.85
CA ARG A 451 19.00 17.46 22.94
C ARG A 451 19.09 16.21 23.82
N GLY A 452 20.27 15.95 24.39
CA GLY A 452 20.54 14.74 25.16
C GLY A 452 20.73 13.52 24.25
N GLU A 453 21.23 13.74 23.03
CA GLU A 453 21.44 12.64 22.07
C GLU A 453 22.51 11.68 22.56
N THR A 454 22.28 10.39 22.36
CA THR A 454 23.16 9.33 22.81
C THR A 454 23.49 8.37 21.68
N VAL A 455 24.78 8.06 21.54
CA VAL A 455 25.30 7.10 20.56
C VAL A 455 26.25 6.13 21.24
N TYR A 456 26.19 4.86 20.85
CA TYR A 456 27.16 3.84 21.20
C TYR A 456 28.08 3.61 20.01
N LYS A 457 29.39 3.70 20.22
CA LYS A 457 30.39 3.18 19.29
C LYS A 457 30.80 1.79 19.75
N VAL A 458 30.44 0.78 18.97
CA VAL A 458 30.63 -0.63 19.25
C VAL A 458 31.70 -1.18 18.31
N THR A 459 32.71 -1.86 18.87
CA THR A 459 33.73 -2.59 18.08
C THR A 459 33.73 -4.10 18.34
N ILE A 460 32.72 -4.61 19.04
CA ILE A 460 32.58 -6.04 19.34
C ILE A 460 32.16 -6.79 18.06
N PRO A 461 32.96 -7.75 17.54
CA PRO A 461 32.75 -8.34 16.21
C PRO A 461 31.36 -8.94 16.01
N ASP A 462 30.87 -9.71 16.98
CA ASP A 462 29.55 -10.36 16.88
C ASP A 462 28.41 -9.35 16.81
N GLN A 463 28.48 -8.26 17.58
CA GLN A 463 27.45 -7.21 17.56
C GLN A 463 27.50 -6.40 16.26
N VAL A 464 28.69 -6.12 15.75
CA VAL A 464 28.84 -5.44 14.46
C VAL A 464 28.33 -6.35 13.33
N LYS A 465 28.62 -7.66 13.39
CA LYS A 465 28.14 -8.65 12.42
C LYS A 465 26.62 -8.79 12.45
N GLN A 466 25.99 -8.77 13.62
CA GLN A 466 24.52 -8.76 13.73
C GLN A 466 23.92 -7.53 13.03
N ALA A 467 24.46 -6.34 13.29
CA ALA A 467 24.02 -5.12 12.62
C ALA A 467 24.22 -5.18 11.10
N TYR A 468 25.38 -5.69 10.64
CA TYR A 468 25.66 -5.90 9.23
C TYR A 468 24.65 -6.84 8.58
N ASN A 469 24.43 -8.02 9.16
CA ASN A 469 23.52 -9.03 8.61
C ASN A 469 22.09 -8.48 8.46
N TYR A 470 21.60 -7.76 9.48
CA TYR A 470 20.28 -7.13 9.45
C TYR A 470 20.09 -6.19 8.24
N TYR A 471 21.05 -5.29 8.01
CA TYR A 471 20.96 -4.39 6.86
C TYR A 471 21.28 -5.08 5.54
N ALA A 472 22.22 -6.01 5.51
CA ALA A 472 22.52 -6.79 4.32
C ALA A 472 21.28 -7.54 3.82
N GLU A 473 20.49 -8.13 4.72
CA GLU A 473 19.21 -8.74 4.40
C GLU A 473 18.22 -7.72 3.84
N LYS A 474 18.03 -6.57 4.50
CA LYS A 474 17.12 -5.51 4.00
C LYS A 474 17.47 -5.03 2.60
N PHE A 475 18.74 -4.72 2.34
CA PHE A 475 19.19 -4.32 1.00
C PHE A 475 19.07 -5.47 -0.01
N THR A 476 19.34 -6.71 0.38
CA THR A 476 19.20 -7.88 -0.50
C THR A 476 17.75 -8.11 -0.90
N ASN A 477 16.81 -8.00 0.04
CA ASN A 477 15.38 -8.12 -0.23
C ASN A 477 14.90 -7.04 -1.20
N HIS A 478 15.26 -5.78 -0.93
CA HIS A 478 14.94 -4.66 -1.81
C HIS A 478 15.50 -4.86 -3.23
N THR A 479 16.77 -5.25 -3.34
CA THR A 479 17.42 -5.42 -4.65
C THR A 479 16.89 -6.62 -5.44
N ASN A 480 16.48 -7.71 -4.78
CA ASN A 480 15.87 -8.85 -5.46
C ASN A 480 14.54 -8.47 -6.13
N GLU A 481 13.71 -7.68 -5.47
CA GLU A 481 12.46 -7.16 -6.04
C GLU A 481 12.73 -6.22 -7.22
N LYS A 482 13.64 -5.25 -7.03
CA LYS A 482 13.96 -4.24 -8.04
C LYS A 482 14.74 -4.80 -9.23
N TRP A 483 15.51 -5.88 -9.05
CA TRP A 483 16.26 -6.51 -10.14
C TRP A 483 15.34 -7.00 -11.24
N LYS A 484 14.25 -7.67 -10.86
CA LYS A 484 13.27 -8.21 -11.80
C LYS A 484 12.67 -7.09 -12.65
N TYR A 485 12.26 -6.01 -11.98
CA TYR A 485 11.78 -4.79 -12.63
C TYR A 485 12.83 -4.17 -13.59
N ALA A 486 14.08 -4.03 -13.14
CA ALA A 486 15.15 -3.44 -13.94
C ALA A 486 15.41 -4.24 -15.22
N ILE A 487 15.40 -5.58 -15.13
CA ILE A 487 15.59 -6.45 -16.31
C ILE A 487 14.38 -6.41 -17.25
N GLU A 488 13.16 -6.44 -16.72
CA GLU A 488 11.91 -6.36 -17.51
C GLU A 488 11.78 -5.03 -18.26
N LYS A 489 12.15 -3.92 -17.61
CA LYS A 489 12.09 -2.57 -18.19
C LYS A 489 13.35 -2.16 -18.95
N LYS A 490 14.38 -3.00 -18.95
CA LYS A 490 15.71 -2.68 -19.49
C LYS A 490 16.25 -1.35 -18.92
N ASP A 491 16.05 -1.16 -17.62
CA ASP A 491 16.60 -0.03 -16.88
C ASP A 491 18.05 -0.34 -16.48
N LEU A 492 18.97 0.14 -17.30
CA LEU A 492 20.41 -0.09 -17.10
C LEU A 492 20.93 0.59 -15.82
N ALA A 493 20.46 1.79 -15.50
CA ALA A 493 20.96 2.53 -14.35
C ALA A 493 20.60 1.81 -13.04
N LEU A 494 19.33 1.42 -12.91
CA LEU A 494 18.86 0.66 -11.75
C LEU A 494 19.56 -0.70 -11.62
N ALA A 495 19.74 -1.42 -12.75
CA ALA A 495 20.42 -2.71 -12.72
C ALA A 495 21.91 -2.58 -12.33
N VAL A 496 22.60 -1.52 -12.77
CA VAL A 496 24.00 -1.24 -12.37
C VAL A 496 24.10 -0.86 -10.90
N ASP A 497 23.16 -0.08 -10.38
CA ASP A 497 23.11 0.23 -8.94
C ASP A 497 22.93 -1.05 -8.12
N ILE A 498 22.03 -1.95 -8.54
CA ILE A 498 21.83 -3.25 -7.88
C ILE A 498 23.10 -4.10 -7.88
N LEU A 499 23.85 -4.14 -9.00
CA LEU A 499 25.13 -4.85 -9.06
C LEU A 499 26.15 -4.28 -8.06
N CYS A 500 26.19 -2.95 -7.91
CA CYS A 500 27.07 -2.29 -6.93
C CYS A 500 26.63 -2.59 -5.48
N ILE A 501 25.32 -2.69 -5.21
CA ILE A 501 24.81 -3.12 -3.90
C ILE A 501 25.26 -4.54 -3.60
N TRP A 502 25.06 -5.49 -4.52
CA TRP A 502 25.46 -6.89 -4.31
C TRP A 502 26.97 -7.05 -4.11
N ASP A 503 27.79 -6.29 -4.85
CA ASP A 503 29.25 -6.25 -4.62
C ASP A 503 29.58 -5.77 -3.19
N THR A 504 28.91 -4.71 -2.75
CA THR A 504 29.13 -4.11 -1.43
C THR A 504 28.68 -5.02 -0.28
N LEU A 505 27.62 -5.79 -0.48
CA LEU A 505 27.10 -6.78 0.47
C LEU A 505 27.85 -8.11 0.44
N HIS A 506 28.90 -8.22 -0.39
CA HIS A 506 29.69 -9.44 -0.55
C HIS A 506 28.85 -10.66 -0.94
N ILE A 507 27.83 -10.45 -1.80
CA ILE A 507 27.12 -11.57 -2.43
C ILE A 507 28.11 -12.34 -3.31
N GLU A 508 28.06 -13.67 -3.24
CA GLU A 508 28.99 -14.53 -3.98
C GLU A 508 28.98 -14.23 -5.48
N GLU A 509 30.15 -14.06 -6.08
CA GLU A 509 30.25 -13.61 -7.47
C GLU A 509 29.61 -14.58 -8.47
N ASN A 510 29.62 -15.88 -8.18
CA ASN A 510 28.96 -16.86 -9.05
C ASN A 510 27.44 -16.63 -9.12
N ILE A 511 26.81 -16.27 -8.00
CA ILE A 511 25.38 -15.93 -7.95
C ILE A 511 25.11 -14.69 -8.82
N ILE A 512 25.98 -13.69 -8.74
CA ILE A 512 25.84 -12.46 -9.55
C ILE A 512 26.00 -12.77 -11.04
N ILE A 513 27.03 -13.54 -11.42
CA ILE A 513 27.27 -13.95 -12.82
C ILE A 513 26.08 -14.75 -13.36
N GLU A 514 25.53 -15.70 -12.60
CA GLU A 514 24.35 -16.46 -13.00
C GLU A 514 23.14 -15.55 -13.24
N LYS A 515 22.89 -14.57 -12.37
CA LYS A 515 21.83 -13.58 -12.56
C LYS A 515 22.05 -12.73 -13.81
N ILE A 516 23.28 -12.32 -14.09
CA ILE A 516 23.62 -11.57 -15.32
C ILE A 516 23.39 -12.45 -16.57
N ALA A 517 23.81 -13.72 -16.53
CA ALA A 517 23.62 -14.67 -17.62
C ALA A 517 22.13 -14.89 -17.92
N GLN A 518 21.34 -15.14 -16.88
CA GLN A 518 19.88 -15.35 -16.98
C GLN A 518 19.15 -14.10 -17.47
N ALA A 519 19.60 -12.90 -17.09
CA ALA A 519 19.00 -11.65 -17.53
C ALA A 519 19.12 -11.42 -19.04
N ASN A 520 20.09 -12.08 -19.71
CA ASN A 520 20.41 -11.94 -21.12
C ASN A 520 20.43 -10.47 -21.57
N TYR A 521 21.09 -9.62 -20.77
CA TYR A 521 21.11 -8.17 -20.96
C TYR A 521 22.54 -7.66 -21.16
N VAL A 522 22.99 -7.68 -22.42
CA VAL A 522 24.36 -7.39 -22.86
C VAL A 522 24.90 -6.05 -22.32
N ALA A 523 24.04 -5.05 -22.16
CA ALA A 523 24.42 -3.73 -21.66
C ALA A 523 25.01 -3.74 -20.23
N LEU A 524 24.79 -4.81 -19.45
CA LEU A 524 25.35 -4.98 -18.11
C LEU A 524 26.80 -5.46 -18.12
N ILE A 525 27.25 -6.12 -19.20
CA ILE A 525 28.57 -6.74 -19.27
C ILE A 525 29.69 -5.71 -19.01
N PRO A 526 29.72 -4.51 -19.63
CA PRO A 526 30.77 -3.53 -19.36
C PRO A 526 30.89 -3.16 -17.88
N TYR A 527 29.77 -3.08 -17.16
CA TYR A 527 29.74 -2.74 -15.74
C TYR A 527 30.20 -3.89 -14.85
N TRP A 528 29.85 -5.13 -15.22
CA TRP A 528 30.41 -6.31 -14.59
C TRP A 528 31.94 -6.37 -14.75
N LEU A 529 32.46 -6.09 -15.95
CA LEU A 529 33.90 -6.06 -16.20
C LEU A 529 34.62 -4.97 -15.39
N LYS A 530 34.00 -3.80 -15.24
CA LYS A 530 34.49 -2.73 -14.36
C LYS A 530 34.55 -3.19 -12.89
N LEU A 531 33.54 -3.91 -12.40
CA LEU A 531 33.54 -4.48 -11.04
C LEU A 531 34.68 -5.50 -10.86
N ILE A 532 34.88 -6.40 -11.83
CA ILE A 532 35.99 -7.37 -11.80
C ILE A 532 37.35 -6.66 -11.83
N ARG A 533 37.53 -5.63 -12.66
CA ARG A 533 38.75 -4.81 -12.68
C ARG A 533 39.02 -4.14 -11.33
N LYS A 534 38.00 -3.52 -10.73
CA LYS A 534 38.07 -2.94 -9.38
C LYS A 534 38.56 -3.99 -8.38
N LYS A 535 37.94 -5.18 -8.37
CA LYS A 535 38.32 -6.29 -7.48
C LYS A 535 39.75 -6.80 -7.70
N LEU A 536 40.20 -6.93 -8.94
CA LEU A 536 41.59 -7.31 -9.27
C LEU A 536 42.59 -6.26 -8.75
N ARG A 537 42.31 -4.98 -8.95
CA ARG A 537 43.15 -3.87 -8.47
C ARG A 537 43.24 -3.86 -6.95
N LEU A 538 42.13 -4.13 -6.26
CA LEU A 538 42.07 -4.25 -4.80
C LEU A 538 42.60 -5.58 -4.27
N LYS A 539 42.96 -6.53 -5.15
CA LYS A 539 43.39 -7.89 -4.81
C LYS A 539 42.33 -8.69 -4.02
N SER A 540 41.05 -8.35 -4.18
CA SER A 540 39.94 -9.06 -3.53
C SER A 540 39.53 -10.34 -4.26
N ILE A 541 39.92 -10.50 -5.53
CA ILE A 541 39.81 -11.75 -6.28
C ILE A 541 41.16 -12.17 -6.84
N ARG A 542 41.38 -13.49 -6.95
CA ARG A 542 42.59 -14.08 -7.53
C ARG A 542 42.40 -14.33 -9.03
N LEU A 543 43.52 -14.36 -9.77
CA LEU A 543 43.51 -14.61 -11.22
C LEU A 543 43.04 -16.04 -11.55
N GLU A 544 43.18 -16.98 -10.64
CA GLU A 544 42.71 -18.36 -10.77
C GLU A 544 41.27 -18.54 -10.26
N SER A 545 40.57 -17.45 -9.93
CA SER A 545 39.21 -17.54 -9.39
C SER A 545 38.22 -18.08 -10.43
N LEU A 546 37.30 -18.91 -9.95
CA LEU A 546 36.18 -19.41 -10.76
C LEU A 546 35.34 -18.26 -11.32
N CYS A 547 35.18 -17.17 -10.56
CA CYS A 547 34.53 -15.94 -10.99
C CYS A 547 35.15 -15.36 -12.29
N LEU A 548 36.48 -15.30 -12.37
CA LEU A 548 37.15 -14.77 -13.55
C LEU A 548 36.93 -15.68 -14.76
N ASN A 549 37.06 -17.00 -14.60
CA ASN A 549 36.76 -17.97 -15.67
C ASN A 549 35.30 -17.88 -16.14
N ASN A 550 34.35 -17.83 -15.21
CA ASN A 550 32.93 -17.70 -15.51
C ASN A 550 32.60 -16.37 -16.20
N THR A 551 33.31 -15.30 -15.87
CA THR A 551 33.19 -14.01 -16.57
C THR A 551 33.60 -14.14 -18.03
N PHE A 552 34.70 -14.84 -18.33
CA PHE A 552 35.12 -15.07 -19.70
C PHE A 552 34.16 -15.99 -20.47
N LEU A 553 33.67 -17.06 -19.85
CA LEU A 553 32.65 -17.94 -20.45
C LEU A 553 31.35 -17.18 -20.75
N LEU A 554 30.92 -16.32 -19.82
CA LEU A 554 29.76 -15.45 -20.01
C LEU A 554 29.92 -14.56 -21.26
N ILE A 555 31.08 -13.92 -21.44
CA ILE A 555 31.34 -13.08 -22.62
C ILE A 555 31.35 -13.93 -23.90
N SER A 556 31.90 -15.14 -23.83
CA SER A 556 31.95 -16.07 -24.96
C SER A 556 30.56 -16.55 -25.40
N SER A 557 29.60 -16.68 -24.48
CA SER A 557 28.25 -17.18 -24.75
C SER A 557 27.32 -16.14 -25.40
N PHE A 558 27.59 -14.85 -25.28
CA PHE A 558 26.87 -13.83 -26.05
C PHE A 558 27.32 -13.87 -27.52
N GLY A 559 26.41 -14.12 -28.47
CA GLY A 559 26.75 -14.29 -29.90
C GLY A 559 27.52 -13.12 -30.55
N GLU A 560 28.13 -13.34 -31.73
CA GLU A 560 29.07 -12.40 -32.38
C GLU A 560 28.54 -10.96 -32.55
N VAL A 561 27.24 -10.80 -32.82
CA VAL A 561 26.58 -9.48 -32.94
C VAL A 561 26.61 -8.71 -31.61
N ASN A 562 26.50 -9.41 -30.48
CA ASN A 562 26.55 -8.82 -29.13
C ASN A 562 27.99 -8.59 -28.65
N LYS A 563 28.95 -9.42 -29.09
CA LYS A 563 30.40 -9.21 -28.86
C LYS A 563 30.93 -7.95 -29.55
N ASN A 564 30.24 -7.47 -30.58
CA ASN A 564 30.61 -6.27 -31.33
C ASN A 564 30.17 -4.94 -30.71
N HIS A 565 29.52 -4.97 -29.54
CA HIS A 565 29.22 -3.74 -28.81
C HIS A 565 30.54 -3.06 -28.35
N ASN A 566 30.81 -1.86 -28.87
CA ASN A 566 32.10 -1.16 -28.69
C ASN A 566 32.54 -1.07 -27.21
N LEU A 567 31.60 -0.78 -26.30
CA LEU A 567 31.89 -0.70 -24.85
C LEU A 567 32.27 -2.04 -24.23
N VAL A 568 31.75 -3.17 -24.73
CA VAL A 568 32.13 -4.50 -24.23
C VAL A 568 33.57 -4.81 -24.64
N LYS A 569 33.93 -4.52 -25.91
CA LYS A 569 35.31 -4.71 -26.41
C LYS A 569 36.31 -3.86 -25.64
N GLU A 570 35.98 -2.59 -25.42
CA GLU A 570 36.83 -1.66 -24.68
C GLU A 570 37.09 -2.16 -23.25
N GLU A 571 36.02 -2.44 -22.50
CA GLU A 571 36.15 -2.89 -21.11
C GLU A 571 36.80 -4.28 -21.00
N TYR A 572 36.57 -5.16 -21.97
CA TYR A 572 37.23 -6.45 -22.06
C TYR A 572 38.74 -6.29 -22.29
N SER A 573 39.15 -5.42 -23.19
CA SER A 573 40.56 -5.11 -23.44
C SER A 573 41.24 -4.51 -22.21
N LEU A 574 40.55 -3.60 -21.51
CA LEU A 574 41.02 -3.03 -20.24
C LEU A 574 41.15 -4.11 -19.15
N LEU A 575 40.21 -5.05 -19.06
CA LEU A 575 40.30 -6.18 -18.13
C LEU A 575 41.51 -7.07 -18.47
N LEU A 576 41.69 -7.46 -19.74
CA LEU A 576 42.86 -8.24 -20.15
C LEU A 576 44.17 -7.52 -19.82
N ASN A 577 44.20 -6.20 -20.01
CA ASN A 577 45.36 -5.37 -19.69
C ASN A 577 45.68 -5.28 -18.19
N SER A 578 44.70 -5.50 -17.33
CA SER A 578 44.91 -5.62 -15.88
C SER A 578 45.54 -6.98 -15.45
N ILE A 579 45.60 -7.96 -16.36
CA ILE A 579 46.19 -9.28 -16.12
C ILE A 579 47.64 -9.32 -16.63
N PRO A 580 48.62 -9.84 -15.83
CA PRO A 580 50.00 -10.03 -16.27
C PRO A 580 50.12 -10.84 -17.57
N SER A 581 51.02 -10.41 -18.46
CA SER A 581 51.14 -10.95 -19.82
C SER A 581 51.33 -12.48 -19.91
N HIS A 582 52.09 -13.08 -18.99
CA HIS A 582 52.32 -14.53 -18.95
C HIS A 582 51.04 -15.30 -18.59
N LYS A 583 50.24 -14.80 -17.64
CA LYS A 583 48.95 -15.42 -17.26
C LYS A 583 47.85 -15.18 -18.30
N ARG A 584 47.90 -14.04 -19.00
CA ARG A 584 46.97 -13.74 -20.09
C ARG A 584 47.00 -14.81 -21.18
N LYS A 585 48.20 -15.25 -21.59
CA LYS A 585 48.37 -16.31 -22.60
C LYS A 585 47.78 -17.63 -22.15
N GLU A 586 48.04 -18.05 -20.91
CA GLU A 586 47.50 -19.28 -20.34
C GLU A 586 45.96 -19.25 -20.28
N LEU A 587 45.39 -18.12 -19.88
CA LEU A 587 43.94 -17.95 -19.79
C LEU A 587 43.26 -17.98 -21.17
N ILE A 588 43.86 -17.33 -22.18
CA ILE A 588 43.35 -17.36 -23.56
C ILE A 588 43.37 -18.78 -24.12
N ILE A 589 44.41 -19.56 -23.85
CA ILE A 589 44.50 -20.97 -24.28
C ILE A 589 43.39 -21.80 -23.63
N LYS A 590 43.21 -21.69 -22.30
CA LYS A 590 42.13 -22.40 -21.56
C LYS A 590 40.71 -22.06 -22.05
N LEU A 591 40.50 -20.82 -22.51
CA LEU A 591 39.21 -20.37 -23.04
C LEU A 591 38.99 -20.78 -24.50
N ALA A 592 40.03 -21.16 -25.24
CA ALA A 592 39.93 -21.69 -26.58
C ALA A 592 39.72 -23.22 -26.60
N GLU A 593 40.02 -23.90 -25.48
CA GLU A 593 39.84 -25.34 -25.28
C GLU A 593 38.45 -25.73 -24.74
N ASN A 594 37.66 -24.75 -24.27
CA ASN A 594 36.27 -24.91 -23.82
C ASN A 594 35.31 -24.19 -24.78
#